data_AF-A0A924UUV8-F1
#
_entry.id   AF-A0A924UUV8-F1
#
_cell.length_a   1.000
_cell.length_b   1.000
_cell.length_c   1.000
_cell.angle_alpha   90.00
_cell.angle_beta   90.00
_cell.angle_gamma   90.00
#
_symmetry.space_group_name_H-M   'P 1'
#
loop_
_entity.id
_entity.type
_entity.pdbx_description
1 polymer ?
#
loop_
_entity_poly.entity_id
_entity_poly.type
_entity_poly.pdbx_seq_one_letter_code
_entity_poly.pdbx_strand_id
1 'polypeptide(L)'
;MRKILLKQLLFAGIAVFVITTTVPLVASAQSGRTPESLIENVKTETETEVENSKKTETEQETTSLSQTKADDTKQRVTARLTETKLKVCKNREKSITNIMSRMSDRGTKQLAVFTKISDRAQAFYTEKGEVLSNYSELVAIVIATKSDADMAVANTKAASTTFNCDEIAPKSMVDSFKESLKVQNTALKSYKTAIKNLIVGIKSVQSDASTGDTQESTGGQ
;
A
#
# COMPACT_ATOMS: atom_id res chain seq x y z
N MET A 1 27.52 -43.17 2.72
CA MET A 1 26.15 -42.76 2.35
C MET A 1 25.17 -43.29 3.39
N ARG A 2 24.70 -42.43 4.30
CA ARG A 2 23.63 -42.76 5.27
C ARG A 2 22.56 -41.68 5.15
N LYS A 3 21.43 -42.04 4.55
CA LYS A 3 20.20 -41.24 4.54
C LYS A 3 19.59 -41.36 5.94
N ILE A 4 19.46 -40.26 6.65
CA ILE A 4 18.65 -40.20 7.87
C ILE A 4 17.50 -39.22 7.63
N LEU A 5 16.33 -39.77 7.89
CA LEU A 5 14.98 -39.29 7.65
C LEU A 5 14.62 -38.07 8.51
N LEU A 6 13.88 -37.16 7.88
CA LEU A 6 12.54 -36.74 8.27
C LEU A 6 12.26 -36.65 9.78
N LYS A 7 12.15 -35.42 10.31
CA LYS A 7 11.20 -35.12 11.38
C LYS A 7 10.66 -33.70 11.27
N GLN A 8 9.41 -33.65 10.84
CA GLN A 8 8.41 -32.63 11.13
C GLN A 8 8.49 -32.23 12.61
N LEU A 9 8.62 -30.93 12.89
CA LEU A 9 8.29 -30.36 14.19
C LEU A 9 7.37 -29.17 13.97
N LEU A 10 6.11 -29.42 14.30
CA LEU A 10 5.06 -28.48 14.65
C LEU A 10 5.61 -27.46 15.66
N PHE A 11 5.60 -26.18 15.28
CA PHE A 11 5.57 -25.09 16.26
C PHE A 11 4.16 -24.53 16.29
N ALA A 12 3.40 -25.02 17.28
CA ALA A 12 2.18 -24.41 17.76
C ALA A 12 2.53 -23.44 18.90
N GLY A 13 1.89 -22.27 18.91
CA GLY A 13 1.81 -21.36 20.06
C GLY A 13 2.75 -20.14 19.96
N ILE A 14 2.37 -18.92 20.33
CA ILE A 14 1.20 -18.42 21.06
C ILE A 14 0.91 -16.99 20.56
N ALA A 15 -0.35 -16.72 20.25
CA ALA A 15 -0.86 -15.37 20.03
C ALA A 15 -1.25 -14.74 21.37
N VAL A 16 -0.62 -13.62 21.74
CA VAL A 16 -1.19 -12.65 22.67
C VAL A 16 -0.93 -11.26 22.10
N PHE A 17 -1.93 -10.73 21.41
CA PHE A 17 -1.93 -9.37 20.88
C PHE A 17 -2.86 -8.55 21.79
N VAL A 18 -2.28 -7.84 22.76
CA VAL A 18 -3.00 -6.86 23.58
C VAL A 18 -3.08 -5.57 22.77
N ILE A 19 -4.23 -5.31 22.16
CA ILE A 19 -4.52 -4.02 21.52
C ILE A 19 -5.26 -3.15 22.53
N THR A 20 -4.56 -2.17 23.11
CA THR A 20 -5.20 -1.03 23.77
C THR A 20 -5.49 0.03 22.72
N THR A 21 -6.73 0.12 22.25
CA THR A 21 -7.19 1.22 21.37
C THR A 21 -7.67 2.39 22.23
N THR A 22 -6.86 3.42 22.40
CA THR A 22 -7.35 4.75 22.77
C THR A 22 -7.60 5.53 21.49
N VAL A 23 -8.88 5.74 21.15
CA VAL A 23 -9.30 6.58 20.02
C VAL A 23 -9.34 8.05 20.48
N PRO A 24 -8.71 9.00 19.77
CA PRO A 24 -8.95 10.41 20.01
C PRO A 24 -10.31 10.84 19.43
N LEU A 25 -11.11 11.45 20.29
CA LEU A 25 -12.40 12.07 20.01
C LEU A 25 -12.18 13.34 19.16
N VAL A 26 -12.53 13.31 17.87
CA VAL A 26 -12.53 14.51 17.01
C VAL A 26 -13.85 15.23 17.20
N ALA A 27 -13.82 16.31 17.99
CA ALA A 27 -14.93 17.25 18.14
C ALA A 27 -15.13 18.02 16.82
N SER A 28 -16.29 17.83 16.19
CA SER A 28 -16.71 18.60 15.02
C SER A 28 -17.44 19.87 15.50
N ALA A 29 -16.79 21.02 15.38
CA ALA A 29 -17.43 22.31 15.65
C ALA A 29 -18.33 22.70 14.46
N GLN A 30 -19.63 22.79 14.74
CA GLN A 30 -20.63 23.46 13.90
C GLN A 30 -20.43 24.98 13.97
N SER A 31 -20.37 25.65 12.82
CA SER A 31 -20.56 27.09 12.66
C SER A 31 -20.84 27.33 11.18
N GLY A 32 -21.84 28.09 10.72
CA GLY A 32 -22.84 28.90 11.36
C GLY A 32 -23.86 29.26 10.29
N ARG A 33 -25.08 29.50 10.75
CA ARG A 33 -26.29 29.87 10.01
C ARG A 33 -26.23 31.39 9.75
N THR A 34 -26.54 31.84 8.54
CA THR A 34 -27.02 33.21 8.28
C THR A 34 -28.17 33.19 7.27
N PRO A 35 -29.38 33.63 7.68
CA PRO A 35 -30.42 34.05 6.77
C PRO A 35 -30.84 35.51 7.07
N GLU A 36 -30.61 36.45 6.16
CA GLU A 36 -31.23 37.80 6.08
C GLU A 36 -30.56 38.53 4.91
N SER A 37 -31.22 39.19 3.95
CA SER A 37 -32.34 40.15 4.00
C SER A 37 -33.26 39.98 2.76
N LEU A 38 -34.60 40.12 2.80
CA LEU A 38 -35.43 41.35 2.82
C LEU A 38 -34.91 42.41 1.83
N ILE A 39 -35.63 42.80 0.76
CA ILE A 39 -36.75 43.77 0.70
C ILE A 39 -37.27 43.74 -0.76
N GLU A 40 -38.55 43.37 -1.00
CA GLU A 40 -39.69 44.27 -1.30
C GLU A 40 -39.83 44.61 -2.79
N ASN A 41 -40.89 44.07 -3.42
CA ASN A 41 -41.76 44.90 -4.24
C ASN A 41 -43.17 44.29 -4.32
N VAL A 42 -44.10 45.15 -3.93
CA VAL A 42 -45.49 44.94 -3.60
C VAL A 42 -46.36 45.41 -4.76
N LYS A 43 -47.49 44.70 -4.94
CA LYS A 43 -48.73 45.08 -5.63
C LYS A 43 -48.69 45.23 -7.15
N THR A 44 -49.55 44.47 -7.82
CA THR A 44 -50.85 45.00 -8.25
C THR A 44 -51.82 43.82 -8.44
N GLU A 45 -52.90 43.86 -7.67
CA GLU A 45 -54.10 43.03 -7.80
C GLU A 45 -54.86 43.45 -9.05
N THR A 46 -55.46 42.52 -9.80
CA THR A 46 -56.91 42.55 -10.06
C THR A 46 -57.37 41.26 -10.76
N GLU A 47 -58.25 40.56 -10.05
CA GLU A 47 -59.49 39.93 -10.52
C GLU A 47 -59.51 39.30 -11.92
N THR A 48 -59.68 37.97 -11.97
CA THR A 48 -60.93 37.43 -12.55
C THR A 48 -61.24 36.10 -11.88
N GLU A 49 -62.33 36.09 -11.11
CA GLU A 49 -62.96 34.92 -10.55
C GLU A 49 -63.94 34.31 -11.58
N VAL A 50 -64.14 33.00 -11.47
CA VAL A 50 -65.25 32.21 -12.01
C VAL A 50 -65.16 31.82 -13.49
N GLU A 51 -64.58 30.64 -13.75
CA GLU A 51 -65.38 29.61 -14.42
C GLU A 51 -64.90 28.17 -14.16
N ASN A 52 -65.87 27.38 -13.67
CA ASN A 52 -66.13 26.01 -14.09
C ASN A 52 -65.28 24.86 -13.51
N SER A 53 -65.78 24.36 -12.38
CA SER A 53 -65.71 22.98 -11.91
C SER A 53 -65.97 21.93 -13.01
N LYS A 54 -64.93 21.48 -13.72
CA LYS A 54 -64.93 20.16 -14.41
C LYS A 54 -63.54 19.72 -14.89
N LYS A 55 -62.56 19.48 -13.98
CA LYS A 55 -61.33 18.75 -14.39
C LYS A 55 -60.57 18.10 -13.24
N THR A 56 -61.27 17.49 -12.29
CA THR A 56 -60.64 16.76 -11.18
C THR A 56 -60.67 15.27 -11.51
N GLU A 57 -59.83 14.83 -12.44
CA GLU A 57 -59.51 13.40 -12.69
C GLU A 57 -58.31 13.19 -13.64
N THR A 58 -57.78 14.23 -14.29
CA THR A 58 -56.60 14.14 -15.20
C THR A 58 -55.34 14.81 -14.65
N GLU A 59 -55.19 14.87 -13.32
CA GLU A 59 -54.01 15.51 -12.68
C GLU A 59 -53.25 14.56 -11.74
N GLN A 60 -53.81 13.38 -11.46
CA GLN A 60 -53.18 12.33 -10.66
C GLN A 60 -52.44 11.28 -11.50
N GLU A 61 -52.65 11.27 -12.83
CA GLU A 61 -51.98 10.37 -13.79
C GLU A 61 -50.77 11.03 -14.48
N THR A 62 -50.70 12.36 -14.52
CA THR A 62 -49.57 13.11 -15.11
C THR A 62 -48.36 13.20 -14.16
N THR A 63 -48.55 13.07 -12.85
CA THR A 63 -47.45 13.07 -11.87
C THR A 63 -46.71 11.73 -11.80
N SER A 64 -47.42 10.60 -11.98
CA SER A 64 -46.82 9.24 -11.96
C SER A 64 -46.07 8.90 -13.26
N LEU A 65 -46.53 9.40 -14.41
CA LEU A 65 -45.84 9.30 -15.71
C LEU A 65 -44.58 10.18 -15.80
N SER A 66 -44.54 11.32 -15.08
CA SER A 66 -43.36 12.19 -14.98
C SER A 66 -42.26 11.56 -14.14
N GLN A 67 -42.62 10.93 -13.00
CA GLN A 67 -41.68 10.23 -12.11
C GLN A 67 -41.06 8.99 -12.77
N THR A 68 -41.85 8.19 -13.49
CA THR A 68 -41.34 7.00 -14.22
C THR A 68 -40.38 7.36 -15.36
N LYS A 69 -40.62 8.47 -16.09
CA LYS A 69 -39.69 8.95 -17.13
C LYS A 69 -38.39 9.49 -16.55
N ALA A 70 -38.45 10.18 -15.40
CA ALA A 70 -37.26 10.65 -14.70
C ALA A 70 -36.39 9.49 -14.19
N ASP A 71 -37.02 8.43 -13.68
CA ASP A 71 -36.30 7.27 -13.16
C ASP A 71 -35.75 6.35 -14.28
N ASP A 72 -36.46 6.13 -15.39
CA ASP A 72 -35.90 5.44 -16.57
C ASP A 72 -34.70 6.21 -17.16
N THR A 73 -34.79 7.54 -17.21
CA THR A 73 -33.67 8.37 -17.68
C THR A 73 -32.45 8.25 -16.77
N LYS A 74 -32.63 8.29 -15.43
CA LYS A 74 -31.54 8.07 -14.47
C LYS A 74 -30.92 6.69 -14.63
N GLN A 75 -31.74 5.63 -14.75
CA GLN A 75 -31.27 4.26 -14.93
C GLN A 75 -30.43 4.12 -16.21
N ARG A 76 -30.90 4.65 -17.35
CA ARG A 76 -30.14 4.63 -18.62
C ARG A 76 -28.82 5.39 -18.54
N VAL A 77 -28.79 6.55 -17.87
CA VAL A 77 -27.56 7.32 -17.66
C VAL A 77 -26.58 6.53 -16.78
N THR A 78 -27.04 5.91 -15.69
CA THR A 78 -26.18 5.08 -14.84
C THR A 78 -25.61 3.87 -15.58
N ALA A 79 -26.43 3.18 -16.40
CA ALA A 79 -25.99 2.05 -17.21
C ALA A 79 -24.91 2.44 -18.24
N ARG A 80 -25.11 3.57 -18.95
CA ARG A 80 -24.12 4.10 -19.90
C ARG A 80 -22.81 4.52 -19.21
N LEU A 81 -22.90 5.10 -18.02
CA LEU A 81 -21.72 5.45 -17.23
C LEU A 81 -20.96 4.19 -16.79
N THR A 82 -21.65 3.12 -16.40
CA THR A 82 -21.00 1.85 -16.03
C THR A 82 -20.34 1.17 -17.24
N GLU A 83 -21.00 1.16 -18.40
CA GLU A 83 -20.44 0.59 -19.63
C GLU A 83 -19.19 1.37 -20.10
N THR A 84 -19.25 2.70 -20.05
CA THR A 84 -18.11 3.55 -20.42
C THR A 84 -16.93 3.34 -19.48
N LYS A 85 -17.17 3.24 -18.16
CA LYS A 85 -16.13 2.95 -17.17
C LYS A 85 -15.50 1.58 -17.42
N LEU A 86 -16.31 0.56 -17.69
CA LEU A 86 -15.82 -0.79 -18.00
C LEU A 86 -14.96 -0.79 -19.26
N LYS A 87 -15.41 -0.15 -20.35
CA LYS A 87 -14.65 -0.01 -21.60
C LYS A 87 -13.30 0.68 -21.38
N VAL A 88 -13.27 1.77 -20.61
CA VAL A 88 -12.03 2.46 -20.26
C VAL A 88 -11.10 1.56 -19.43
N CYS A 89 -11.66 0.78 -18.49
CA CYS A 89 -10.89 -0.18 -17.71
C CYS A 89 -10.24 -1.21 -18.63
N LYS A 90 -11.02 -1.92 -19.46
CA LYS A 90 -10.52 -2.96 -20.38
C LYS A 90 -9.43 -2.43 -21.32
N ASN A 91 -9.61 -1.22 -21.84
CA ASN A 91 -8.58 -0.57 -22.67
C ASN A 91 -7.26 -0.31 -21.92
N ARG A 92 -7.31 -0.14 -20.60
CA ARG A 92 -6.14 0.12 -19.74
C ARG A 92 -5.61 -1.12 -19.03
N GLU A 93 -6.35 -2.22 -19.03
CA GLU A 93 -6.08 -3.42 -18.24
C GLU A 93 -4.68 -3.99 -18.49
N LYS A 94 -4.31 -4.14 -19.76
CA LYS A 94 -2.96 -4.58 -20.13
C LYS A 94 -1.87 -3.64 -19.62
N SER A 95 -2.11 -2.33 -19.67
CA SER A 95 -1.15 -1.32 -19.18
C SER A 95 -1.00 -1.41 -17.66
N ILE A 96 -2.11 -1.52 -16.94
CA ILE A 96 -2.14 -1.66 -15.47
C ILE A 96 -1.39 -2.93 -15.06
N THR A 97 -1.73 -4.07 -15.66
CA THR A 97 -1.08 -5.37 -15.41
C THR A 97 0.43 -5.30 -15.66
N ASN A 98 0.84 -4.68 -16.79
CA ASN A 98 2.26 -4.50 -17.10
C ASN A 98 2.99 -3.59 -16.11
N ILE A 99 2.33 -2.58 -15.55
CA ILE A 99 2.90 -1.72 -14.51
C ILE A 99 3.08 -2.52 -13.22
N MET A 100 2.04 -3.26 -12.81
CA MET A 100 2.08 -4.08 -11.59
C MET A 100 3.18 -5.14 -11.67
N SER A 101 3.28 -5.87 -12.79
CA SER A 101 4.35 -6.86 -13.02
C SER A 101 5.73 -6.23 -12.95
N ARG A 102 5.97 -5.10 -13.64
CA ARG A 102 7.27 -4.41 -13.62
C ARG A 102 7.67 -3.96 -12.22
N MET A 103 6.70 -3.54 -11.40
CA MET A 103 6.93 -3.16 -10.00
C MET A 103 7.28 -4.37 -9.12
N SER A 104 6.57 -5.49 -9.26
CA SER A 104 6.91 -6.73 -8.51
C SER A 104 8.27 -7.31 -8.93
N ASP A 105 8.59 -7.28 -10.23
CA ASP A 105 9.87 -7.77 -10.74
C ASP A 105 11.04 -6.94 -10.23
N ARG A 106 10.85 -5.62 -10.09
CA ARG A 106 11.85 -4.73 -9.50
C ARG A 106 12.14 -5.12 -8.04
N GLY A 107 11.10 -5.42 -7.25
CA GLY A 107 11.26 -5.88 -5.87
C GLY A 107 12.09 -7.15 -5.77
N THR A 108 11.79 -8.14 -6.62
CA THR A 108 12.53 -9.40 -6.72
C THR A 108 14.01 -9.18 -7.06
N LYS A 109 14.30 -8.30 -8.03
CA LYS A 109 15.68 -7.95 -8.42
C LYS A 109 16.45 -7.26 -7.29
N GLN A 110 15.82 -6.33 -6.57
CA GLN A 110 16.43 -5.64 -5.44
C GLN A 110 16.80 -6.61 -4.31
N LEU A 111 15.86 -7.49 -3.95
CA LEU A 111 16.06 -8.53 -2.95
C LEU A 111 17.24 -9.45 -3.29
N ALA A 112 17.36 -9.87 -4.55
CA ALA A 112 18.47 -10.69 -5.01
C ALA A 112 19.83 -9.97 -4.91
N VAL A 113 19.88 -8.69 -5.27
CA VAL A 113 21.09 -7.86 -5.14
C VAL A 113 21.49 -7.71 -3.67
N PHE A 114 20.54 -7.40 -2.80
CA PHE A 114 20.79 -7.24 -1.36
C PHE A 114 21.29 -8.54 -0.73
N THR A 115 20.69 -9.68 -1.08
CA THR A 115 21.15 -11.00 -0.62
C THR A 115 22.57 -11.30 -1.08
N LYS A 116 22.90 -11.01 -2.33
CA LYS A 116 24.28 -11.18 -2.82
C LYS A 116 25.29 -10.33 -2.04
N ILE A 117 24.90 -9.13 -1.61
CA ILE A 117 25.76 -8.25 -0.81
C ILE A 117 25.89 -8.79 0.62
N SER A 118 24.81 -9.24 1.26
CA SER A 118 24.86 -9.81 2.61
C SER A 118 25.71 -11.06 2.67
N ASP A 119 25.61 -11.93 1.65
CA ASP A 119 26.36 -13.19 1.60
C ASP A 119 27.85 -12.92 1.45
N ARG A 120 28.22 -11.95 0.60
CA ARG A 120 29.62 -11.52 0.44
C ARG A 120 30.19 -10.89 1.70
N ALA A 121 29.41 -10.07 2.41
CA ALA A 121 29.85 -9.45 3.66
C ALA A 121 30.11 -10.50 4.75
N GLN A 122 29.21 -11.49 4.88
CA GLN A 122 29.37 -12.59 5.84
C GLN A 122 30.56 -13.50 5.49
N ALA A 123 30.72 -13.84 4.21
CA ALA A 123 31.86 -14.62 3.73
C ALA A 123 33.18 -13.90 4.01
N PHE A 124 33.25 -12.60 3.69
CA PHE A 124 34.43 -11.78 3.95
C PHE A 124 34.81 -11.76 5.45
N TYR A 125 33.82 -11.59 6.34
CA TYR A 125 34.07 -11.62 7.79
C TYR A 125 34.64 -12.97 8.24
N THR A 126 34.07 -14.06 7.74
CA THR A 126 34.50 -15.43 8.08
C THR A 126 35.93 -15.70 7.60
N GLU A 127 36.32 -15.17 6.43
CA GLU A 127 37.66 -15.33 5.87
C GLU A 127 38.72 -14.53 6.65
N LYS A 128 38.39 -13.32 7.13
CA LYS A 128 39.34 -12.47 7.86
C LYS A 128 39.60 -12.91 9.30
N GLY A 129 38.69 -13.67 9.91
CA GLY A 129 38.87 -14.21 11.26
C GLY A 129 38.92 -13.16 12.38
N GLU A 130 38.48 -11.93 12.10
CA GLU A 130 38.45 -10.85 13.09
C GLU A 130 37.28 -11.01 14.07
N VAL A 131 37.47 -10.61 15.32
CA VAL A 131 36.43 -10.68 16.35
C VAL A 131 35.66 -9.37 16.39
N LEU A 132 34.37 -9.42 16.03
CA LEU A 132 33.42 -8.33 16.20
C LEU A 132 32.38 -8.78 17.23
N SER A 133 32.39 -8.13 18.40
CA SER A 133 31.61 -8.57 19.58
C SER A 133 30.10 -8.63 19.35
N ASN A 134 29.56 -7.79 18.46
CA ASN A 134 28.14 -7.74 18.10
C ASN A 134 27.83 -8.36 16.72
N TYR A 135 28.74 -9.12 16.13
CA TYR A 135 28.54 -9.71 14.79
C TYR A 135 27.29 -10.59 14.71
N SER A 136 27.09 -11.48 15.68
CA SER A 136 25.95 -12.41 15.70
C SER A 136 24.62 -11.69 15.76
N GLU A 137 24.55 -10.56 16.48
CA GLU A 137 23.36 -9.71 16.55
C GLU A 137 23.08 -9.04 15.21
N LEU A 138 24.11 -8.47 14.56
CA LEU A 138 23.97 -7.86 13.24
C LEU A 138 23.51 -8.87 12.18
N VAL A 139 24.06 -10.09 12.21
CA VAL A 139 23.63 -11.18 11.32
C VAL A 139 22.18 -11.59 11.60
N ALA A 140 21.77 -11.70 12.87
CA ALA A 140 20.40 -12.01 13.22
C ALA A 140 19.41 -10.96 12.69
N ILE A 141 19.76 -9.66 12.79
CA ILE A 141 18.95 -8.56 12.24
C ILE A 141 18.87 -8.65 10.70
N VAL A 142 19.98 -8.96 10.03
CA VAL A 142 20.01 -9.17 8.57
C VAL A 142 19.11 -10.33 8.15
N ILE A 143 19.14 -11.46 8.88
CA ILE A 143 18.29 -12.63 8.60
C ILE A 143 16.80 -12.29 8.80
N ALA A 144 16.45 -11.64 9.92
CA ALA A 144 15.08 -11.26 10.21
C ALA A 144 14.53 -10.31 9.13
N THR A 145 15.25 -9.24 8.82
CA THR A 145 14.83 -8.26 7.80
C THR A 145 14.83 -8.83 6.37
N LYS A 146 15.67 -9.84 6.07
CA LYS A 146 15.58 -10.60 4.82
C LYS A 146 14.27 -11.37 4.73
N SER A 147 13.90 -12.09 5.79
CA SER A 147 12.64 -12.84 5.85
C SER A 147 11.42 -11.93 5.63
N ASP A 148 11.40 -10.76 6.26
CA ASP A 148 10.34 -9.77 6.06
C ASP A 148 10.30 -9.27 4.62
N ALA A 149 11.47 -9.01 4.01
CA ALA A 149 11.57 -8.58 2.62
C ALA A 149 11.13 -9.68 1.64
N ASP A 150 11.51 -10.94 1.87
CA ASP A 150 11.09 -12.10 1.08
C ASP A 150 9.56 -12.22 1.08
N MET A 151 8.94 -12.17 2.27
CA MET A 151 7.49 -12.23 2.43
C MET A 151 6.79 -11.05 1.74
N ALA A 152 7.28 -9.82 1.92
CA ALA A 152 6.65 -8.64 1.32
C ALA A 152 6.75 -8.60 -0.21
N VAL A 153 7.87 -9.07 -0.77
CA VAL A 153 8.05 -9.25 -2.23
C VAL A 153 7.12 -10.33 -2.76
N ALA A 154 7.00 -11.47 -2.06
CA ALA A 154 6.09 -12.54 -2.45
C ALA A 154 4.63 -12.07 -2.46
N ASN A 155 4.19 -11.37 -1.41
CA ASN A 155 2.83 -10.83 -1.33
C ASN A 155 2.53 -9.82 -2.44
N THR A 156 3.48 -8.91 -2.74
CA THR A 156 3.32 -7.93 -3.84
C THR A 156 3.26 -8.61 -5.19
N LYS A 157 4.06 -9.66 -5.41
CA LYS A 157 4.03 -10.47 -6.63
C LYS A 157 2.71 -11.25 -6.78
N ALA A 158 2.17 -11.80 -5.70
CA ALA A 158 0.86 -12.43 -5.72
C ALA A 158 -0.22 -11.41 -6.11
N ALA A 159 -0.20 -10.22 -5.49
CA ALA A 159 -1.13 -9.14 -5.79
C ALA A 159 -1.02 -8.59 -7.23
N SER A 160 0.13 -8.71 -7.91
CA SER A 160 0.28 -8.22 -9.29
C SER A 160 -0.40 -9.08 -10.35
N THR A 161 -0.79 -10.31 -10.02
CA THR A 161 -1.35 -11.28 -10.99
C THR A 161 -2.88 -11.33 -11.03
N THR A 162 -3.55 -10.57 -10.16
CA THR A 162 -5.00 -10.73 -9.91
C THR A 162 -5.86 -9.62 -10.51
N PHE A 163 -5.27 -8.61 -11.16
CA PHE A 163 -6.04 -7.48 -11.68
C PHE A 163 -6.90 -7.89 -12.89
N ASN A 164 -8.22 -7.67 -12.77
CA ASN A 164 -9.18 -7.86 -13.85
C ASN A 164 -10.26 -6.76 -13.77
N CYS A 165 -10.65 -6.21 -14.92
CA CYS A 165 -11.70 -5.20 -15.05
C CYS A 165 -13.13 -5.71 -14.94
N ASP A 166 -13.34 -7.02 -15.10
CA ASP A 166 -14.64 -7.69 -15.00
C ASP A 166 -15.06 -8.00 -13.55
N GLU A 167 -14.15 -7.78 -12.61
CA GLU A 167 -14.41 -7.97 -11.17
C GLU A 167 -15.27 -6.84 -10.60
N ILE A 168 -15.97 -7.11 -9.49
CA ILE A 168 -16.93 -6.17 -8.89
C ILE A 168 -16.25 -4.84 -8.46
N ALA A 169 -14.94 -4.87 -8.16
CA ALA A 169 -14.20 -3.71 -7.67
C ALA A 169 -12.72 -3.66 -8.14
N PRO A 170 -12.42 -3.41 -9.42
CA PRO A 170 -11.04 -3.37 -9.94
C PRO A 170 -10.18 -2.30 -9.26
N LYS A 171 -10.81 -1.20 -8.81
CA LYS A 171 -10.13 -0.15 -8.03
C LYS A 171 -9.58 -0.68 -6.71
N SER A 172 -10.32 -1.55 -6.02
CA SER A 172 -9.89 -2.11 -4.73
C SER A 172 -8.66 -2.99 -4.87
N MET A 173 -8.53 -3.72 -6.00
CA MET A 173 -7.36 -4.54 -6.31
C MET A 173 -6.11 -3.68 -6.53
N VAL A 174 -6.24 -2.58 -7.28
CA VAL A 174 -5.14 -1.62 -7.48
C VAL A 174 -4.72 -0.99 -6.17
N ASP A 175 -5.68 -0.61 -5.32
CA ASP A 175 -5.38 0.02 -4.03
C ASP A 175 -4.73 -0.99 -3.05
N SER A 176 -5.16 -2.26 -3.07
CA SER A 176 -4.52 -3.37 -2.33
C SER A 176 -3.10 -3.65 -2.81
N PHE A 177 -2.86 -3.62 -4.12
CA PHE A 177 -1.52 -3.75 -4.70
C PHE A 177 -0.61 -2.59 -4.28
N LYS A 178 -1.11 -1.35 -4.30
CA LYS A 178 -0.33 -0.18 -3.83
C LYS A 178 0.07 -0.32 -2.38
N GLU A 179 -0.82 -0.84 -1.53
CA GLU A 179 -0.50 -1.06 -0.12
C GLU A 179 0.59 -2.13 0.04
N SER A 180 0.45 -3.25 -0.68
CA SER A 180 1.48 -4.30 -0.73
C SER A 180 2.84 -3.72 -1.18
N LEU A 181 2.85 -2.84 -2.18
CA LEU A 181 4.06 -2.20 -2.67
C LEU A 181 4.71 -1.27 -1.62
N LYS A 182 3.93 -0.57 -0.79
CA LYS A 182 4.48 0.24 0.31
C LYS A 182 5.15 -0.65 1.37
N VAL A 183 4.50 -1.75 1.72
CA VAL A 183 5.06 -2.75 2.65
C VAL A 183 6.36 -3.32 2.09
N GLN A 184 6.38 -3.71 0.81
CA GLN A 184 7.58 -4.18 0.12
C GLN A 184 8.73 -3.17 0.16
N ASN A 185 8.46 -1.90 -0.16
CA ASN A 185 9.49 -0.86 -0.15
C ASN A 185 10.06 -0.62 1.26
N THR A 186 9.21 -0.69 2.29
CA THR A 186 9.61 -0.55 3.69
C THR A 186 10.48 -1.72 4.14
N ALA A 187 10.10 -2.95 3.80
CA ALA A 187 10.86 -4.15 4.13
C ALA A 187 12.23 -4.16 3.42
N LEU A 188 12.27 -3.85 2.12
CA LEU A 188 13.52 -3.75 1.35
C LEU A 188 14.45 -2.66 1.88
N LYS A 189 13.93 -1.52 2.34
CA LYS A 189 14.73 -0.46 2.96
C LYS A 189 15.31 -0.90 4.31
N SER A 190 14.53 -1.62 5.11
CA SER A 190 14.97 -2.16 6.39
C SER A 190 16.09 -3.18 6.19
N TYR A 191 15.92 -4.11 5.23
CA TYR A 191 16.95 -5.08 4.87
C TYR A 191 18.24 -4.41 4.36
N LYS A 192 18.13 -3.43 3.45
CA LYS A 192 19.29 -2.63 2.99
C LYS A 192 20.02 -1.96 4.16
N THR A 193 19.29 -1.47 5.15
CA THR A 193 19.85 -0.79 6.32
C THR A 193 20.58 -1.78 7.24
N ALA A 194 19.99 -2.95 7.49
CA ALA A 194 20.63 -4.03 8.23
C ALA A 194 21.96 -4.46 7.57
N ILE A 195 21.96 -4.65 6.25
CA ILE A 195 23.18 -4.97 5.47
C ILE A 195 24.24 -3.87 5.62
N LYS A 196 23.84 -2.60 5.52
CA LYS A 196 24.77 -1.48 5.71
C LYS A 196 25.40 -1.50 7.10
N ASN A 197 24.59 -1.72 8.13
CA ASN A 197 25.08 -1.77 9.52
C ASN A 197 26.05 -2.92 9.73
N LEU A 198 25.77 -4.11 9.15
CA LEU A 198 26.70 -5.24 9.15
C LEU A 198 28.04 -4.87 8.50
N ILE A 199 28.01 -4.28 7.29
CA ILE A 199 29.24 -3.89 6.57
C ILE A 199 30.04 -2.85 7.36
N VAL A 200 29.37 -1.87 7.96
CA VAL A 200 30.03 -0.84 8.78
C VAL A 200 30.69 -1.46 10.01
N GLY A 201 30.01 -2.37 10.71
CA GLY A 201 30.60 -3.10 11.84
C GLY A 201 31.79 -3.97 11.44
N ILE A 202 31.73 -4.64 10.29
CA ILE A 202 32.88 -5.42 9.75
C ILE A 202 34.04 -4.50 9.38
N LYS A 203 33.79 -3.27 8.90
CA LYS A 203 34.84 -2.33 8.51
C LYS A 203 35.53 -1.68 9.71
N SER A 204 34.81 -1.47 10.82
CA SER A 204 35.40 -0.81 12.00
C SER A 204 36.54 -1.63 12.59
N VAL A 205 36.41 -2.97 12.63
CA VAL A 205 37.47 -3.85 13.17
C VAL A 205 38.71 -3.96 12.28
N GLN A 206 38.56 -3.83 10.96
CA GLN A 206 39.69 -3.88 10.02
C GLN A 206 40.56 -2.62 10.03
N SER A 207 39.97 -1.48 10.37
CA SER A 207 40.69 -0.20 10.38
C SER A 207 41.71 -0.18 11.52
N ASP A 208 41.42 -0.85 12.62
CA ASP A 208 42.31 -0.98 13.76
C ASP A 208 43.47 -1.94 13.48
N ALA A 209 43.23 -3.03 12.72
CA ALA A 209 44.27 -3.99 12.34
C ALA A 209 45.32 -3.43 11.36
N SER A 210 44.97 -2.43 10.56
CA SER A 210 45.84 -1.89 9.49
C SER A 210 46.76 -0.74 9.94
N THR A 211 46.62 -0.26 11.18
CA THR A 211 47.36 0.92 11.68
C THR A 211 48.51 0.55 12.64
N GLY A 212 48.79 -0.75 12.82
CA GLY A 212 49.81 -1.26 13.74
C GLY A 212 51.25 -1.35 13.21
N ASP A 213 51.49 -1.19 11.90
CA ASP A 213 52.80 -1.45 11.27
C ASP A 213 53.55 -0.18 10.83
N THR A 214 53.51 0.91 11.62
CA THR A 214 54.40 2.06 11.37
C THR A 214 54.87 2.69 12.66
N GLN A 215 55.76 2.02 13.41
CA GLN A 215 56.77 2.70 14.21
C GLN A 215 57.87 1.74 14.71
N GLU A 216 58.84 1.42 13.85
CA GLU A 216 60.22 1.24 14.30
C GLU A 216 61.19 1.44 13.13
N SER A 217 61.73 2.64 13.00
CA SER A 217 63.01 2.85 12.31
C SER A 217 63.83 3.83 13.12
N THR A 218 64.70 3.22 13.91
CA THR A 218 65.92 3.74 14.51
C THR A 218 66.62 4.82 13.68
N GLY A 219 67.09 5.87 14.37
CA GLY A 219 67.95 6.90 13.79
C GLY A 219 68.60 7.77 14.85
N GLY A 220 69.23 7.15 15.85
CA GLY A 220 70.20 7.80 16.70
C GLY A 220 71.60 7.57 16.15
N GLN A 221 72.25 8.63 15.67
CA GLN A 221 73.60 9.10 16.01
C GLN A 221 73.98 10.26 15.10
#